data_AF-A0A3D2RU59-F1
#
_entry.id   AF-A0A3D2RU59-F1
#
_cell.length_a   1.000
_cell.length_b   1.000
_cell.length_c   1.000
_cell.angle_alpha   90.00
_cell.angle_beta   90.00
_cell.angle_gamma   90.00
#
_symmetry.space_group_name_H-M   'P 1'
#
loop_
_entity.id
_entity.type
_entity.pdbx_description
1 polymer ?
#
loop_
_entity_poly.entity_id
_entity_poly.type
_entity_poly.pdbx_seq_one_letter_code
_entity_poly.pdbx_strand_id
1 'polypeptide(L)'
;MRNRLRFIILPVLIGINIILLTACKDRSNTTESTPSSKSQLPVDLPRQDILVVDQIFRYSVVENFNLWMPGIPSPTRQGLIMDSLWYIDQETGQQINSLSTASPSYNEDFTQMTVKLRSEVYWSDGVEFTADDLVFTVNNLKSNPGMLWSTELELFVKEVKKVDNYTVIFELKDSNPRFHYQFTVRYNGVWMQPKHVWQNVADPMTFKFNPPVSLGAYEYADSDPSGYWELFKRRKDWERTTPGILTGKPGPPYIMSVFYGDSGRKAMAIIRHELDMVQNVDYEAFQAILKKTPTARSWYKEFPWAYPNEQSARYFGFNLGSETVFTNKDVRWALTLALDIVDLQTEYIGGVARVTAIPHPASPPQMELYHTPLESWLKELQIEIEEGIFYRPYDDAVPKKIAA
;
A
#
# COMPACT_ATOMS: atom_id res chain seq x y z
N MET A 1 -32.57 17.78 58.34
CA MET A 1 -33.20 16.81 57.41
C MET A 1 -32.41 15.51 57.47
N ARG A 2 -33.12 14.40 57.70
CA ARG A 2 -32.62 13.01 57.69
C ARG A 2 -32.06 12.66 56.30
N ASN A 3 -30.88 12.04 56.23
CA ASN A 3 -30.76 10.64 55.84
C ASN A 3 -29.33 10.10 55.95
N ARG A 4 -29.27 8.84 56.37
CA ARG A 4 -28.10 8.01 56.65
C ARG A 4 -27.52 7.44 55.34
N LEU A 5 -26.23 7.11 55.34
CA LEU A 5 -25.75 5.76 55.00
C LEU A 5 -24.32 5.57 55.54
N ARG A 6 -24.08 4.40 56.15
CA ARG A 6 -22.79 3.89 56.65
C ARG A 6 -22.28 2.79 55.69
N PHE A 7 -21.02 2.37 55.92
CA PHE A 7 -20.39 1.07 55.58
C PHE A 7 -19.74 1.02 54.17
N ILE A 8 -18.53 0.51 53.90
CA ILE A 8 -17.65 -0.51 54.53
C ILE A 8 -16.18 -0.23 54.18
N ILE A 9 -15.27 -0.45 55.14
CA ILE A 9 -13.81 -0.56 54.96
C ILE A 9 -13.49 -2.03 54.62
N LEU A 10 -12.73 -2.29 53.55
CA LEU A 10 -12.20 -3.63 53.24
C LEU A 10 -10.65 -3.61 53.34
N PRO A 11 -10.01 -4.58 54.02
CA PRO A 11 -8.59 -4.50 54.33
C PRO A 11 -7.69 -5.13 53.26
N VAL A 12 -6.49 -4.57 53.19
CA VAL A 12 -5.29 -5.05 52.50
C VAL A 12 -4.87 -6.41 53.07
N LEU A 13 -4.70 -7.42 52.21
CA LEU A 13 -4.02 -8.68 52.57
C LEU A 13 -2.65 -8.76 51.89
N ILE A 14 -1.63 -8.64 52.73
CA ILE A 14 -0.22 -8.92 52.45
C ILE A 14 -0.03 -10.43 52.60
N GLY A 15 0.37 -11.11 51.52
CA GLY A 15 0.77 -12.51 51.53
C GLY A 15 2.26 -12.64 51.23
N ILE A 16 3.08 -12.67 52.29
CA ILE A 16 4.48 -13.09 52.25
C ILE A 16 4.50 -14.62 52.30
N ASN A 17 5.19 -15.28 51.38
CA ASN A 17 5.66 -16.65 51.56
C ASN A 17 7.13 -16.73 51.13
N ILE A 18 8.00 -16.86 52.13
CA ILE A 18 9.40 -17.29 52.04
C ILE A 18 9.45 -18.64 52.74
N ILE A 19 10.36 -19.54 52.30
CA ILE A 19 10.94 -20.77 52.92
C ILE A 19 10.78 -21.96 51.95
N LEU A 20 11.77 -22.77 51.57
CA LEU A 20 13.22 -22.87 51.83
C LEU A 20 13.83 -23.80 50.74
N LEU A 21 15.12 -23.61 50.44
CA LEU A 21 15.97 -24.51 49.64
C LEU A 21 16.13 -25.90 50.27
N THR A 22 16.22 -26.96 49.45
CA THR A 22 17.46 -27.77 49.23
C THR A 22 17.17 -29.07 48.45
N ALA A 23 17.92 -29.31 47.36
CA ALA A 23 18.73 -30.52 47.12
C ALA A 23 19.30 -30.56 45.68
N CYS A 24 20.61 -30.76 45.56
CA CYS A 24 21.35 -30.96 44.32
C CYS A 24 21.22 -32.39 43.74
N LYS A 25 21.75 -32.54 42.51
CA LYS A 25 21.94 -33.74 41.63
C LYS A 25 20.75 -34.04 40.72
N ASP A 26 20.87 -34.18 39.40
CA ASP A 26 22.01 -34.53 38.54
C ASP A 26 22.01 -33.74 37.22
N ARG A 27 23.21 -33.43 36.71
CA ARG A 27 23.44 -32.84 35.38
C ARG A 27 23.38 -33.95 34.32
N SER A 28 22.32 -33.97 33.52
CA SER A 28 22.34 -34.57 32.19
C SER A 28 21.91 -33.52 31.17
N ASN A 29 22.75 -33.28 30.17
CA ASN A 29 22.51 -32.38 29.05
C ASN A 29 21.22 -32.76 28.31
N THR A 30 20.14 -32.06 28.61
CA THR A 30 19.00 -31.89 27.72
C THR A 30 18.99 -30.45 27.27
N THR A 31 19.15 -30.22 25.97
CA THR A 31 18.87 -28.96 25.31
C THR A 31 17.40 -28.62 25.56
N GLU A 32 17.13 -27.85 26.62
CA GLU A 32 15.84 -27.25 26.83
C GLU A 32 15.62 -26.24 25.71
N SER A 33 14.77 -26.60 24.74
CA SER A 33 14.12 -25.62 23.90
C SER A 33 13.35 -24.68 24.82
N THR A 34 13.79 -23.43 24.90
CA THR A 34 13.05 -22.35 25.56
C THR A 34 11.57 -22.45 25.17
N PRO A 35 10.62 -22.42 26.10
CA PRO A 35 9.21 -22.43 25.74
C PRO A 35 8.96 -21.24 24.83
N SER A 36 8.63 -21.51 23.56
CA SER A 36 8.13 -20.50 22.64
C SER A 36 6.98 -19.80 23.36
N SER A 37 7.16 -18.55 23.77
CA SER A 37 6.05 -17.75 24.27
C SER A 37 4.97 -17.83 23.19
N LYS A 38 3.81 -18.42 23.51
CA LYS A 38 2.71 -18.45 22.55
C LYS A 38 2.50 -17.03 22.06
N SER A 39 2.57 -16.87 20.75
CA SER A 39 2.34 -15.60 20.08
C SER A 39 0.99 -15.05 20.57
N GLN A 40 0.91 -13.76 20.96
CA GLN A 40 -0.39 -13.13 21.28
C GLN A 40 -1.21 -12.82 20.01
N LEU A 41 -0.71 -13.23 18.85
CA LEU A 41 -1.42 -13.16 17.59
C LEU A 41 -2.66 -14.06 17.61
N PRO A 42 -3.69 -13.72 16.83
CA PRO A 42 -4.94 -14.50 16.75
C PRO A 42 -4.78 -15.87 16.07
N VAL A 43 -3.56 -16.28 15.71
CA VAL A 43 -3.25 -17.52 14.99
C VAL A 43 -2.19 -18.32 15.74
N ASP A 44 -2.36 -19.65 15.77
CA ASP A 44 -1.43 -20.57 16.42
C ASP A 44 -0.28 -20.96 15.46
N LEU A 45 0.61 -20.00 15.20
CA LEU A 45 1.80 -20.17 14.36
C LEU A 45 3.07 -19.76 15.13
N PRO A 46 4.23 -20.39 14.87
CA PRO A 46 5.49 -19.95 15.42
C PRO A 46 5.78 -18.50 15.01
N ARG A 47 6.09 -17.64 15.98
CA ARG A 47 6.27 -16.19 15.73
C ARG A 47 7.38 -15.89 14.71
N GLN A 48 8.42 -16.72 14.63
CA GLN A 48 9.49 -16.57 13.64
C GLN A 48 9.08 -16.88 12.19
N ASP A 49 7.94 -17.55 11.98
CA ASP A 49 7.47 -17.96 10.66
C ASP A 49 6.45 -16.96 10.06
N ILE A 50 6.06 -15.94 10.82
CA ILE A 50 5.03 -14.98 10.46
C ILE A 50 5.61 -13.56 10.45
N LEU A 51 5.46 -12.88 9.31
CA LEU A 51 5.65 -11.43 9.21
C LEU A 51 4.31 -10.75 9.45
N VAL A 52 4.21 -9.91 10.48
CA VAL A 52 3.00 -9.15 10.81
C VAL A 52 3.13 -7.73 10.28
N VAL A 53 2.23 -7.36 9.37
CA VAL A 53 2.19 -6.04 8.74
C VAL A 53 0.93 -5.28 9.14
N ASP A 54 1.05 -3.97 9.32
CA ASP A 54 -0.07 -3.11 9.66
C ASP A 54 -1.02 -2.97 8.47
N GLN A 55 -2.33 -3.05 8.74
CA GLN A 55 -3.36 -2.65 7.79
C GLN A 55 -3.59 -1.15 7.91
N ILE A 56 -3.48 -0.44 6.79
CA ILE A 56 -3.78 1.00 6.75
C ILE A 56 -5.23 1.26 7.17
N PHE A 57 -6.16 0.39 6.76
CA PHE A 57 -7.59 0.46 7.08
C PHE A 57 -8.10 -0.94 7.43
N ARG A 58 -9.05 -1.02 8.36
CA ARG A 58 -9.79 -2.26 8.62
C ARG A 58 -10.55 -2.67 7.37
N TYR A 59 -10.51 -3.94 7.00
CA TYR A 59 -11.33 -4.43 5.89
C TYR A 59 -12.80 -4.47 6.28
N SER A 60 -13.63 -3.64 5.63
CA SER A 60 -15.08 -3.68 5.80
C SER A 60 -15.75 -4.79 4.99
N VAL A 61 -15.03 -5.41 4.04
CA VAL A 61 -15.47 -6.59 3.30
C VAL A 61 -14.38 -7.65 3.38
N VAL A 62 -14.67 -8.69 4.16
CA VAL A 62 -13.82 -9.87 4.36
C VAL A 62 -14.16 -10.92 3.30
N GLU A 63 -13.21 -11.76 2.91
CA GLU A 63 -13.45 -12.90 2.02
C GLU A 63 -14.03 -12.54 0.63
N ASN A 64 -13.77 -11.30 0.17
CA ASN A 64 -14.04 -10.87 -1.19
C ASN A 64 -12.73 -10.44 -1.84
N PHE A 65 -12.20 -11.29 -2.72
CA PHE A 65 -10.95 -11.06 -3.43
C PHE A 65 -11.19 -10.60 -4.87
N ASN A 66 -12.42 -10.22 -5.23
CA ASN A 66 -12.71 -9.56 -6.48
C ASN A 66 -12.18 -8.12 -6.45
N LEU A 67 -10.91 -7.96 -6.81
CA LEU A 67 -10.22 -6.67 -6.83
C LEU A 67 -10.54 -5.85 -8.09
N TRP A 68 -11.43 -6.33 -8.94
CA TRP A 68 -11.90 -5.63 -10.13
C TRP A 68 -13.20 -4.87 -9.87
N MET A 69 -13.73 -4.88 -8.64
CA MET A 69 -14.87 -4.06 -8.23
C MET A 69 -14.41 -2.69 -7.74
N PRO A 70 -15.12 -1.61 -8.09
CA PRO A 70 -14.92 -0.33 -7.42
C PRO A 70 -15.22 -0.47 -5.94
N GLY A 71 -14.36 0.05 -5.09
CA GLY A 71 -14.58 -0.02 -3.65
C GLY A 71 -13.32 0.04 -2.82
N ILE A 72 -13.38 -0.65 -1.69
CA ILE A 72 -12.47 -0.50 -0.55
C ILE A 72 -11.04 -0.90 -0.95
N PRO A 73 -10.03 -0.08 -0.61
CA PRO A 73 -8.63 -0.41 -0.84
C PRO A 73 -8.26 -1.76 -0.22
N SER A 74 -7.57 -2.59 -0.99
CA SER A 74 -7.08 -3.90 -0.56
C SER A 74 -5.57 -4.03 -0.77
N PRO A 75 -4.76 -3.08 -0.23
CA PRO A 75 -3.36 -2.91 -0.58
C PRO A 75 -2.51 -4.16 -0.33
N THR A 76 -2.82 -4.92 0.72
CA THR A 76 -2.12 -6.17 1.02
C THR A 76 -2.54 -7.30 0.08
N ARG A 77 -3.83 -7.40 -0.28
CA ARG A 77 -4.32 -8.46 -1.18
C ARG A 77 -3.65 -8.34 -2.54
N GLN A 78 -3.69 -7.15 -3.16
CA GLN A 78 -3.12 -6.95 -4.49
C GLN A 78 -1.62 -7.29 -4.57
N GLY A 79 -0.81 -6.93 -3.58
CA GLY A 79 0.63 -7.20 -3.59
C GLY A 79 1.02 -8.64 -3.28
N LEU A 80 0.13 -9.42 -2.65
CA LEU A 80 0.41 -10.80 -2.24
C LEU A 80 -0.16 -11.84 -3.19
N ILE A 81 -1.30 -11.57 -3.83
CA ILE A 81 -2.04 -12.56 -4.62
C ILE A 81 -2.23 -12.19 -6.09
N MET A 82 -2.12 -10.91 -6.46
CA MET A 82 -2.31 -10.47 -7.84
C MET A 82 -0.98 -10.19 -8.53
N ASP A 83 -1.02 -10.11 -9.86
CA ASP A 83 0.11 -9.67 -10.67
C ASP A 83 -0.35 -8.99 -11.97
N SER A 84 0.53 -8.22 -12.60
CA SER A 84 0.30 -7.52 -13.87
C SER A 84 1.56 -7.55 -14.76
N LEU A 85 1.49 -6.92 -15.93
CA LEU A 85 2.55 -7.02 -16.95
C LEU A 85 3.86 -6.37 -16.51
N TRP A 86 3.78 -5.21 -15.87
CA TRP A 86 4.93 -4.42 -15.46
C TRP A 86 4.74 -3.82 -14.07
N TYR A 87 5.84 -3.51 -13.41
CA TYR A 87 5.91 -2.64 -12.24
C TYR A 87 6.84 -1.49 -12.57
N ILE A 88 6.77 -0.42 -11.77
CA ILE A 88 7.78 0.63 -11.79
C ILE A 88 8.48 0.66 -10.43
N ASP A 89 9.80 0.65 -10.47
CA ASP A 89 10.61 0.96 -9.30
C ASP A 89 10.42 2.44 -8.96
N GLN A 90 9.88 2.73 -7.78
CA GLN A 90 9.49 4.09 -7.42
C GLN A 90 10.69 5.01 -7.15
N GLU A 91 11.87 4.45 -6.88
CA GLU A 91 13.07 5.23 -6.61
C GLU A 91 13.76 5.64 -7.92
N THR A 92 13.97 4.67 -8.80
CA THR A 92 14.74 4.83 -10.02
C THR A 92 13.87 5.18 -11.23
N GLY A 93 12.56 4.97 -11.14
CA GLY A 93 11.63 5.06 -12.27
C GLY A 93 11.81 3.93 -13.29
N GLN A 94 12.68 2.94 -13.01
CA GLN A 94 12.92 1.83 -13.93
C GLN A 94 11.73 0.89 -13.98
N GLN A 95 11.40 0.45 -15.19
CA GLN A 95 10.38 -0.56 -15.37
C GLN A 95 10.91 -1.94 -14.97
N ILE A 96 10.11 -2.69 -14.23
CA ILE A 96 10.35 -4.08 -13.87
C ILE A 96 9.37 -4.94 -14.67
N ASN A 97 9.90 -5.87 -15.48
CA ASN A 97 9.09 -6.77 -16.31
C ASN A 97 8.62 -7.97 -15.48
N SER A 98 7.35 -7.98 -15.09
CA SER A 98 6.75 -9.02 -14.25
C SER A 98 6.19 -10.16 -15.10
N LEU A 99 4.88 -10.17 -15.40
CA LEU A 99 4.26 -11.16 -16.31
C LEU A 99 4.71 -10.98 -17.76
N SER A 100 5.40 -9.90 -18.08
CA SER A 100 6.07 -9.68 -19.36
C SER A 100 7.56 -10.02 -19.29
N THR A 101 8.18 -10.25 -20.44
CA THR A 101 9.64 -10.42 -20.56
C THR A 101 10.37 -9.15 -20.99
N ALA A 102 9.65 -8.18 -21.55
CA ALA A 102 10.20 -6.96 -22.12
C ALA A 102 9.25 -5.77 -21.94
N SER A 103 9.75 -4.56 -22.18
CA SER A 103 8.92 -3.36 -22.36
C SER A 103 7.95 -3.51 -23.54
N PRO A 104 6.82 -2.78 -23.54
CA PRO A 104 5.87 -2.81 -24.64
C PRO A 104 6.54 -2.36 -25.95
N SER A 105 6.22 -3.03 -27.05
CA SER A 105 6.63 -2.60 -28.39
C SER A 105 5.46 -1.95 -29.09
N TYR A 106 5.60 -0.69 -29.49
CA TYR A 106 4.60 0.02 -30.28
C TYR A 106 4.98 0.08 -31.76
N ASN A 107 3.97 0.16 -32.64
CA ASN A 107 4.20 0.60 -34.01
C ASN A 107 4.43 2.13 -34.07
N GLU A 108 4.83 2.65 -35.24
CA GLU A 108 5.28 4.04 -35.40
C GLU A 108 4.23 5.10 -35.02
N ASP A 109 2.94 4.80 -35.21
CA ASP A 109 1.84 5.72 -34.91
C ASP A 109 1.20 5.48 -33.52
N PHE A 110 1.74 4.54 -32.74
CA PHE A 110 1.24 4.14 -31.42
C PHE A 110 -0.23 3.67 -31.41
N THR A 111 -0.72 3.11 -32.51
CA THR A 111 -2.07 2.51 -32.59
C THR A 111 -2.05 0.99 -32.36
N GLN A 112 -0.87 0.38 -32.26
CA GLN A 112 -0.70 -1.03 -31.94
C GLN A 112 0.36 -1.22 -30.86
N MET A 113 0.06 -2.04 -29.85
CA MET A 113 1.00 -2.41 -28.79
C MET A 113 1.15 -3.93 -28.73
N THR A 114 2.38 -4.42 -28.87
CA THR A 114 2.73 -5.83 -28.70
C THR A 114 3.31 -6.09 -27.32
N VAL A 115 2.84 -7.17 -26.68
CA VAL A 115 3.28 -7.65 -25.37
C VAL A 115 3.86 -9.06 -25.51
N LYS A 116 5.05 -9.26 -24.93
CA LYS A 116 5.68 -10.57 -24.78
C LYS A 116 5.55 -11.02 -23.33
N LEU A 117 4.84 -12.12 -23.11
CA LEU A 117 4.56 -12.69 -21.81
C LEU A 117 5.67 -13.64 -21.37
N ARG A 118 5.83 -13.76 -20.05
CA ARG A 118 6.71 -14.73 -19.41
C ARG A 118 6.05 -16.10 -19.42
N SER A 119 6.78 -17.11 -19.90
CA SER A 119 6.38 -18.52 -19.80
C SER A 119 6.68 -19.08 -18.41
N GLU A 120 6.12 -20.25 -18.10
CA GLU A 120 6.38 -20.98 -16.86
C GLU A 120 5.96 -20.23 -15.58
N VAL A 121 5.03 -19.28 -15.70
CA VAL A 121 4.33 -18.65 -14.58
C VAL A 121 3.01 -19.36 -14.37
N TYR A 122 2.67 -19.68 -13.12
CA TYR A 122 1.49 -20.49 -12.83
C TYR A 122 0.58 -19.83 -11.79
N TRP A 123 -0.72 -19.97 -12.03
CA TRP A 123 -1.76 -19.75 -11.05
C TRP A 123 -1.59 -20.73 -9.87
N SER A 124 -2.08 -20.37 -8.68
CA SER A 124 -1.94 -21.19 -7.46
C SER A 124 -2.61 -22.57 -7.55
N ASP A 125 -3.54 -22.75 -8.49
CA ASP A 125 -4.19 -24.03 -8.76
C ASP A 125 -3.43 -24.89 -9.80
N GLY A 126 -2.26 -24.42 -10.26
CA GLY A 126 -1.37 -25.14 -11.15
C GLY A 126 -1.63 -24.92 -12.65
N VAL A 127 -2.63 -24.12 -13.02
CA VAL A 127 -2.85 -23.73 -14.42
C VAL A 127 -1.80 -22.70 -14.85
N GLU A 128 -1.23 -22.86 -16.04
CA GLU A 128 -0.23 -21.90 -16.55
C GLU A 128 -0.88 -20.58 -16.94
N PHE A 129 -0.24 -19.47 -16.58
CA PHE A 129 -0.60 -18.15 -17.07
C PHE A 129 -0.18 -18.00 -18.53
N THR A 130 -1.13 -17.62 -19.39
CA THR A 130 -0.86 -17.48 -20.83
C THR A 130 -1.57 -16.25 -21.42
N ALA A 131 -1.33 -16.02 -22.71
CA ALA A 131 -2.03 -15.01 -23.51
C ALA A 131 -3.56 -15.15 -23.46
N ASP A 132 -4.09 -16.35 -23.20
CA ASP A 132 -5.53 -16.55 -23.01
C ASP A 132 -6.07 -15.78 -21.81
N ASP A 133 -5.33 -15.72 -20.70
CA ASP A 133 -5.74 -14.99 -19.50
C ASP A 133 -5.72 -13.48 -19.75
N LEU A 134 -4.69 -12.95 -20.41
CA LEU A 134 -4.60 -11.53 -20.73
C LEU A 134 -5.73 -11.10 -21.67
N VAL A 135 -5.94 -11.83 -22.77
CA VAL A 135 -7.02 -11.55 -23.72
C VAL A 135 -8.39 -11.66 -23.06
N PHE A 136 -8.59 -12.68 -22.22
CA PHE A 136 -9.83 -12.82 -21.45
C PHE A 136 -10.03 -11.65 -20.49
N THR A 137 -9.02 -11.30 -19.69
CA THR A 137 -9.08 -10.20 -18.71
C THR A 137 -9.53 -8.91 -19.38
N VAL A 138 -8.90 -8.54 -20.49
CA VAL A 138 -9.20 -7.30 -21.21
C VAL A 138 -10.63 -7.30 -21.73
N ASN A 139 -11.06 -8.39 -22.37
CA ASN A 139 -12.40 -8.48 -22.92
C ASN A 139 -13.47 -8.53 -21.81
N ASN A 140 -13.23 -9.27 -20.74
CA ASN A 140 -14.16 -9.37 -19.62
C ASN A 140 -14.36 -8.02 -18.92
N LEU A 141 -13.28 -7.28 -18.63
CA LEU A 141 -13.39 -5.95 -18.04
C LEU A 141 -14.08 -4.96 -18.98
N LYS A 142 -13.71 -4.97 -20.27
CA LYS A 142 -14.31 -4.11 -21.29
C LYS A 142 -15.82 -4.36 -21.46
N SER A 143 -16.26 -5.62 -21.39
CA SER A 143 -17.67 -6.01 -21.56
C SER A 143 -18.54 -5.88 -20.30
N ASN A 144 -17.96 -5.55 -19.14
CA ASN A 144 -18.69 -5.40 -17.87
C ASN A 144 -18.52 -3.99 -17.30
N PRO A 145 -19.33 -3.02 -17.76
CA PRO A 145 -19.31 -1.65 -17.25
C PRO A 145 -19.45 -1.60 -15.74
N GLY A 146 -18.64 -0.76 -15.10
CA GLY A 146 -18.61 -0.61 -13.65
C GLY A 146 -17.48 -1.39 -12.98
N MET A 147 -16.85 -2.37 -13.63
CA MET A 147 -15.59 -2.93 -13.12
C MET A 147 -14.45 -1.90 -13.23
N LEU A 148 -13.47 -1.97 -12.32
CA LEU A 148 -12.23 -1.20 -12.42
C LEU A 148 -11.55 -1.48 -13.75
N TRP A 149 -11.02 -0.42 -14.38
CA TRP A 149 -10.40 -0.43 -15.71
C TRP A 149 -11.34 -0.68 -16.89
N SER A 150 -12.64 -0.96 -16.66
CA SER A 150 -13.61 -1.17 -17.74
C SER A 150 -13.69 0.04 -18.67
N THR A 151 -13.79 1.25 -18.10
CA THR A 151 -13.90 2.50 -18.86
C THR A 151 -12.64 2.79 -19.67
N GLU A 152 -11.45 2.64 -19.07
CA GLU A 152 -10.18 2.87 -19.74
C GLU A 152 -9.95 1.86 -20.87
N LEU A 153 -10.24 0.58 -20.64
CA LEU A 153 -10.09 -0.45 -21.66
C LEU A 153 -11.11 -0.28 -22.80
N GLU A 154 -12.36 0.08 -22.50
CA GLU A 154 -13.34 0.42 -23.54
C GLU A 154 -12.91 1.67 -24.30
N LEU A 155 -12.38 2.69 -23.63
CA LEU A 155 -11.93 3.92 -24.29
C LEU A 155 -10.77 3.68 -25.26
N PHE A 156 -9.78 2.87 -24.88
CA PHE A 156 -8.53 2.76 -25.64
C PHE A 156 -8.43 1.52 -26.53
N VAL A 157 -9.03 0.39 -26.16
CA VAL A 157 -8.81 -0.89 -26.86
C VAL A 157 -9.86 -1.10 -27.94
N LYS A 158 -9.42 -1.15 -29.20
CA LYS A 158 -10.25 -1.59 -30.32
C LYS A 158 -10.39 -3.12 -30.28
N GLU A 159 -9.26 -3.81 -30.25
CA GLU A 159 -9.20 -5.28 -30.24
C GLU A 159 -7.96 -5.77 -29.48
N VAL A 160 -8.04 -6.96 -28.89
CA VAL A 160 -6.90 -7.65 -28.26
C VAL A 160 -6.80 -9.07 -28.81
N LYS A 161 -5.65 -9.40 -29.40
CA LYS A 161 -5.42 -10.64 -30.15
C LYS A 161 -4.33 -11.47 -29.50
N LYS A 162 -4.63 -12.77 -29.32
CA LYS A 162 -3.62 -13.80 -29.07
C LYS A 162 -2.91 -14.14 -30.38
N VAL A 163 -1.60 -13.97 -30.43
CA VAL A 163 -0.77 -14.44 -31.56
C VAL A 163 -0.27 -15.87 -31.31
N ASP A 164 0.22 -16.11 -30.10
CA ASP A 164 0.64 -17.41 -29.59
C ASP A 164 0.42 -17.44 -28.06
N ASN A 165 0.87 -18.48 -27.36
CA ASN A 165 0.67 -18.60 -25.90
C ASN A 165 1.33 -17.48 -25.09
N TYR A 166 2.33 -16.78 -25.63
CA TYR A 166 3.12 -15.78 -24.93
C TYR A 166 3.25 -14.45 -25.70
N THR A 167 2.44 -14.24 -26.74
CA THR A 167 2.42 -12.99 -27.51
C THR A 167 1.00 -12.49 -27.67
N VAL A 168 0.76 -11.25 -27.23
CA VAL A 168 -0.52 -10.55 -27.37
C VAL A 168 -0.32 -9.24 -28.11
N ILE A 169 -1.24 -8.91 -29.01
CA ILE A 169 -1.27 -7.64 -29.74
C ILE A 169 -2.56 -6.90 -29.35
N PHE A 170 -2.41 -5.66 -28.90
CA PHE A 170 -3.50 -4.71 -28.73
C PHE A 170 -3.58 -3.82 -29.97
N GLU A 171 -4.76 -3.75 -30.58
CA GLU A 171 -5.14 -2.66 -31.48
C GLU A 171 -5.85 -1.59 -30.67
N LEU A 172 -5.38 -0.35 -30.77
CA LEU A 172 -5.93 0.79 -30.07
C LEU A 172 -6.89 1.56 -30.96
N LYS A 173 -7.86 2.24 -30.35
CA LYS A 173 -8.83 3.08 -31.08
C LYS A 173 -8.18 4.33 -31.66
N ASP A 174 -7.19 4.89 -30.95
CA ASP A 174 -6.43 6.08 -31.32
C ASP A 174 -4.95 5.93 -30.90
N SER A 175 -4.08 6.80 -31.42
CA SER A 175 -2.66 6.87 -31.04
C SER A 175 -2.51 7.08 -29.53
N ASN A 176 -1.82 6.16 -28.84
CA ASN A 176 -1.58 6.27 -27.41
C ASN A 176 -0.21 5.66 -27.01
N PRO A 177 0.87 6.48 -26.96
CA PRO A 177 2.22 6.02 -26.59
C PRO A 177 2.36 5.63 -25.11
N ARG A 178 1.29 5.76 -24.32
CA ARG A 178 1.26 5.58 -22.86
C ARG A 178 0.29 4.49 -22.41
N PHE A 179 -0.33 3.76 -23.33
CA PHE A 179 -1.37 2.76 -23.01
C PHE A 179 -0.89 1.67 -22.05
N HIS A 180 0.37 1.22 -22.14
CA HIS A 180 0.96 0.22 -21.25
C HIS A 180 0.91 0.59 -19.76
N TYR A 181 0.79 1.88 -19.43
CA TYR A 181 0.68 2.32 -18.04
C TYR A 181 -0.61 1.86 -17.35
N GLN A 182 -1.63 1.38 -18.08
CA GLN A 182 -2.78 0.70 -17.49
C GLN A 182 -2.37 -0.64 -16.85
N PHE A 183 -1.36 -1.30 -17.38
CA PHE A 183 -0.82 -2.58 -16.91
C PHE A 183 0.51 -2.44 -16.15
N THR A 184 0.91 -1.20 -15.84
CA THR A 184 2.12 -0.92 -15.06
C THR A 184 1.72 -0.59 -13.63
N VAL A 185 2.04 -1.49 -12.70
CA VAL A 185 1.70 -1.36 -11.29
C VAL A 185 2.47 -0.21 -10.67
N ARG A 186 1.73 0.82 -10.24
CA ARG A 186 2.22 1.98 -9.48
C ARG A 186 1.30 2.24 -8.29
N TYR A 187 1.28 1.28 -7.36
CA TYR A 187 0.20 1.00 -6.39
C TYR A 187 -0.93 0.12 -6.94
N ASN A 188 -1.47 0.44 -8.12
CA ASN A 188 -2.52 -0.36 -8.77
C ASN A 188 -2.22 -0.52 -10.27
N GLY A 189 -2.91 -1.44 -10.92
CA GLY A 189 -2.87 -1.69 -12.35
C GLY A 189 -3.97 -2.67 -12.76
N VAL A 190 -4.07 -2.99 -14.06
CA VAL A 190 -4.95 -4.06 -14.55
C VAL A 190 -4.40 -5.40 -14.08
N TRP A 191 -5.03 -5.98 -13.06
CA TRP A 191 -4.71 -7.33 -12.55
C TRP A 191 -5.26 -8.40 -13.49
N MET A 192 -4.49 -9.47 -13.70
CA MET A 192 -4.92 -10.58 -14.57
C MET A 192 -6.02 -11.41 -13.90
N GLN A 193 -7.02 -11.81 -14.68
CA GLN A 193 -8.06 -12.75 -14.27
C GLN A 193 -7.71 -14.16 -14.78
N PRO A 194 -7.80 -15.22 -13.94
CA PRO A 194 -7.66 -16.59 -14.40
C PRO A 194 -8.86 -16.96 -15.28
N LYS A 195 -8.65 -17.04 -16.60
CA LYS A 195 -9.72 -17.31 -17.57
C LYS A 195 -10.51 -18.55 -17.21
N HIS A 196 -9.83 -19.62 -16.80
CA HIS A 196 -10.46 -20.90 -16.46
C HIS A 196 -11.44 -20.82 -15.30
N VAL A 197 -11.29 -19.84 -14.40
CA VAL A 197 -12.25 -19.55 -13.32
C VAL A 197 -13.32 -18.58 -13.82
N TRP A 198 -12.91 -17.46 -14.37
CA TRP A 198 -13.79 -16.32 -14.65
C TRP A 198 -14.70 -16.51 -15.85
N GLN A 199 -14.33 -17.34 -16.83
CA GLN A 199 -15.16 -17.60 -18.02
C GLN A 199 -16.51 -18.26 -17.69
N ASN A 200 -16.63 -18.89 -16.52
CA ASN A 200 -17.84 -19.56 -16.06
C ASN A 200 -18.68 -18.69 -15.11
N VAL A 201 -18.24 -17.45 -14.84
CA VAL A 201 -18.93 -16.53 -13.92
C VAL A 201 -20.05 -15.81 -14.67
N ALA A 202 -21.29 -16.01 -14.22
CA ALA A 202 -22.46 -15.39 -14.85
C ALA A 202 -22.53 -13.87 -14.61
N ASP A 203 -22.17 -13.44 -13.39
CA ASP A 203 -22.15 -12.02 -13.00
C ASP A 203 -20.80 -11.69 -12.34
N PRO A 204 -19.85 -11.12 -13.10
CA PRO A 204 -18.55 -10.70 -12.59
C PRO A 204 -18.62 -9.67 -11.46
N MET A 205 -19.71 -8.91 -11.34
CA MET A 205 -19.83 -7.85 -10.33
C MET A 205 -20.15 -8.39 -8.93
N THR A 206 -20.79 -9.54 -8.84
CA THR A 206 -21.19 -10.17 -7.57
C THR A 206 -20.32 -11.36 -7.17
N PHE A 207 -19.50 -11.86 -8.10
CA PHE A 207 -18.56 -12.93 -7.82
C PHE A 207 -17.50 -12.49 -6.81
N LYS A 208 -17.40 -13.21 -5.67
CA LYS A 208 -16.46 -12.86 -4.58
C LYS A 208 -15.00 -13.28 -4.84
N PHE A 209 -14.78 -14.17 -5.80
CA PHE A 209 -13.46 -14.79 -6.04
C PHE A 209 -12.84 -15.39 -4.77
N ASN A 210 -13.62 -16.19 -4.03
CA ASN A 210 -13.19 -16.84 -2.79
C ASN A 210 -13.42 -18.36 -2.87
N PRO A 211 -12.38 -19.21 -2.73
CA PRO A 211 -10.98 -18.84 -2.54
C PRO A 211 -10.38 -18.15 -3.79
N PRO A 212 -9.43 -17.23 -3.60
CA PRO A 212 -8.74 -16.61 -4.72
C PRO A 212 -7.77 -17.60 -5.37
N VAL A 213 -7.67 -17.56 -6.69
CA VAL A 213 -6.60 -18.20 -7.46
C VAL A 213 -5.52 -17.15 -7.73
N SER A 214 -4.37 -17.32 -7.09
CA SER A 214 -3.33 -16.30 -7.00
C SER A 214 -2.34 -16.39 -8.18
N LEU A 215 -1.79 -15.27 -8.63
CA LEU A 215 -0.52 -15.21 -9.40
C LEU A 215 0.67 -14.78 -8.53
N GLY A 216 0.41 -14.20 -7.36
CA GLY A 216 1.43 -13.80 -6.41
C GLY A 216 2.02 -14.97 -5.61
N ALA A 217 3.09 -14.71 -4.86
CA ALA A 217 3.81 -15.74 -4.10
C ALA A 217 3.02 -16.32 -2.90
N TYR A 218 1.83 -15.79 -2.58
CA TYR A 218 1.03 -16.19 -1.44
C TYR A 218 -0.40 -16.55 -1.84
N GLU A 219 -1.04 -17.34 -0.99
CA GLU A 219 -2.43 -17.74 -1.04
C GLU A 219 -3.15 -17.26 0.21
N TYR A 220 -4.45 -16.99 0.09
CA TYR A 220 -5.30 -16.73 1.26
C TYR A 220 -5.31 -17.97 2.17
N ALA A 221 -5.13 -17.75 3.47
CA ALA A 221 -5.15 -18.83 4.46
C ALA A 221 -6.33 -18.71 5.42
N ASP A 222 -6.53 -17.53 6.03
CA ASP A 222 -7.58 -17.31 7.02
C ASP A 222 -7.84 -15.81 7.25
N SER A 223 -8.94 -15.44 7.88
CA SER A 223 -9.22 -14.06 8.29
C SER A 223 -10.18 -13.98 9.48
N ASP A 224 -10.15 -12.84 10.17
CA ASP A 224 -11.20 -12.50 11.12
C ASP A 224 -12.46 -12.00 10.38
N PRO A 225 -13.66 -12.52 10.71
CA PRO A 225 -14.91 -12.08 10.10
C PRO A 225 -15.22 -10.58 10.29
N SER A 226 -14.61 -9.93 11.28
CA SER A 226 -14.76 -8.48 11.51
C SER A 226 -13.71 -7.63 10.78
N GLY A 227 -12.82 -8.26 10.02
CA GLY A 227 -11.83 -7.62 9.16
C GLY A 227 -10.63 -7.03 9.87
N TYR A 228 -10.38 -7.43 11.13
CA TYR A 228 -9.21 -6.95 11.89
C TYR A 228 -7.91 -7.61 11.47
N TRP A 229 -7.94 -8.80 10.88
CA TRP A 229 -6.74 -9.43 10.35
C TRP A 229 -7.05 -10.37 9.18
N GLU A 230 -6.05 -10.55 8.32
CA GLU A 230 -6.03 -11.57 7.27
C GLU A 230 -4.66 -12.23 7.25
N LEU A 231 -4.65 -13.57 7.14
CA LEU A 231 -3.47 -14.41 7.05
C LEU A 231 -3.30 -14.93 5.63
N PHE A 232 -2.07 -14.81 5.14
CA PHE A 232 -1.63 -15.35 3.86
C PHE A 232 -0.50 -16.35 4.09
N LYS A 233 -0.54 -17.45 3.34
CA LYS A 233 0.48 -18.50 3.38
C LYS A 233 1.25 -18.49 2.08
N ARG A 234 2.57 -18.58 2.15
CA ARG A 234 3.39 -18.73 0.94
C ARG A 234 3.04 -20.04 0.24
N ARG A 235 2.82 -19.97 -1.07
CA ARG A 235 2.56 -21.19 -1.87
C ARG A 235 3.79 -22.09 -1.90
N LYS A 236 3.60 -23.39 -2.14
CA LYS A 236 4.72 -24.36 -2.18
C LYS A 236 5.63 -24.15 -3.39
N ASP A 237 5.07 -23.70 -4.51
CA ASP A 237 5.76 -23.48 -5.77
C ASP A 237 5.95 -21.98 -6.06
N TRP A 238 6.31 -21.21 -5.03
CA TRP A 238 6.48 -19.75 -5.11
C TRP A 238 7.55 -19.36 -6.14
N GLU A 239 8.50 -20.26 -6.42
CA GLU A 239 9.53 -20.09 -7.45
C GLU A 239 8.92 -19.91 -8.86
N ARG A 240 7.70 -20.39 -9.09
CA ARG A 240 6.95 -20.30 -10.37
C ARG A 240 6.07 -19.05 -10.47
N THR A 241 6.30 -18.08 -9.59
CA THR A 241 5.65 -16.76 -9.62
C THR A 241 6.66 -15.70 -10.04
N THR A 242 6.21 -14.54 -10.53
CA THR A 242 7.15 -13.49 -10.95
C THR A 242 8.02 -12.97 -9.82
N PRO A 243 7.57 -12.80 -8.54
CA PRO A 243 8.49 -12.47 -7.46
C PRO A 243 9.53 -13.57 -7.23
N GLY A 244 9.13 -14.85 -7.35
CA GLY A 244 10.04 -15.98 -7.21
C GLY A 244 11.13 -15.99 -8.29
N ILE A 245 10.73 -15.82 -9.55
CA ILE A 245 11.62 -15.79 -10.72
C ILE A 245 12.57 -14.58 -10.66
N LEU A 246 12.06 -13.40 -10.31
CA LEU A 246 12.83 -12.15 -10.35
C LEU A 246 13.78 -12.02 -9.16
N THR A 247 13.39 -12.50 -7.97
CA THR A 247 14.18 -12.28 -6.75
C THR A 247 14.97 -13.50 -6.29
N GLY A 248 14.53 -14.71 -6.66
CA GLY A 248 15.07 -15.97 -6.14
C GLY A 248 14.90 -16.14 -4.63
N LYS A 249 14.05 -15.32 -3.99
CA LYS A 249 13.88 -15.28 -2.54
C LYS A 249 12.47 -15.73 -2.15
N PRO A 250 12.34 -16.66 -1.20
CA PRO A 250 11.05 -17.21 -0.82
C PRO A 250 10.19 -16.22 -0.02
N GLY A 251 10.78 -15.22 0.64
CA GLY A 251 10.06 -14.41 1.63
C GLY A 251 9.67 -15.21 2.88
N PRO A 252 8.88 -14.65 3.81
CA PRO A 252 8.40 -15.36 4.99
C PRO A 252 7.41 -16.50 4.65
N PRO A 253 7.29 -17.56 5.49
CA PRO A 253 6.27 -18.60 5.32
C PRO A 253 4.82 -18.07 5.41
N TYR A 254 4.58 -17.12 6.32
CA TYR A 254 3.28 -16.48 6.50
C TYR A 254 3.41 -14.96 6.55
N ILE A 255 2.41 -14.27 6.00
CA ILE A 255 2.23 -12.84 6.16
C ILE A 255 0.85 -12.63 6.75
N MET A 256 0.76 -11.94 7.89
CA MET A 256 -0.51 -11.54 8.47
C MET A 256 -0.63 -10.03 8.44
N SER A 257 -1.72 -9.54 7.89
CA SER A 257 -2.09 -8.14 7.97
C SER A 257 -3.00 -7.92 9.18
N VAL A 258 -2.77 -6.89 9.98
CA VAL A 258 -3.56 -6.59 11.20
C VAL A 258 -3.91 -5.11 11.30
N PHE A 259 -5.16 -4.79 11.59
CA PHE A 259 -5.61 -3.43 11.88
C PHE A 259 -5.59 -3.14 13.38
N TYR A 260 -4.58 -2.40 13.84
CA TYR A 260 -4.49 -1.99 15.26
C TYR A 260 -5.26 -0.70 15.59
N GLY A 261 -5.60 0.12 14.59
CA GLY A 261 -6.30 1.39 14.77
C GLY A 261 -5.36 2.58 14.95
N ASP A 262 -5.42 3.26 16.10
CA ASP A 262 -4.66 4.47 16.37
C ASP A 262 -3.14 4.24 16.60
N SER A 263 -2.35 5.30 16.53
CA SER A 263 -0.89 5.26 16.68
C SER A 263 -0.43 4.65 18.01
N GLY A 264 -1.15 4.91 19.11
CA GLY A 264 -0.80 4.40 20.42
C GLY A 264 -0.92 2.88 20.49
N ARG A 265 -2.00 2.31 19.94
CA ARG A 265 -2.18 0.85 19.83
C ARG A 265 -1.11 0.22 18.96
N LYS A 266 -0.78 0.83 17.81
CA LYS A 266 0.30 0.36 16.93
C LYS A 266 1.66 0.36 17.63
N ALA A 267 2.00 1.43 18.34
CA ALA A 267 3.24 1.51 19.11
C ALA A 267 3.32 0.42 20.18
N MET A 268 2.23 0.17 20.90
CA MET A 268 2.19 -0.92 21.88
C MET A 268 2.37 -2.30 21.24
N ALA A 269 1.81 -2.54 20.06
CA ALA A 269 1.98 -3.79 19.32
C ALA A 269 3.46 -4.01 18.90
N ILE A 270 4.13 -2.97 18.40
CA ILE A 270 5.58 -3.03 18.11
C ILE A 270 6.39 -3.31 19.40
N ILE A 271 6.10 -2.61 20.50
CA ILE A 271 6.78 -2.78 21.79
C ILE A 271 6.62 -4.19 22.36
N ARG A 272 5.47 -4.84 22.08
CA ARG A 272 5.20 -6.23 22.48
C ARG A 272 5.70 -7.27 21.47
N HIS A 273 6.34 -6.84 20.38
CA HIS A 273 6.77 -7.70 19.27
C HIS A 273 5.61 -8.45 18.57
N GLU A 274 4.41 -7.89 18.60
CA GLU A 274 3.21 -8.40 17.92
C GLU A 274 3.07 -7.84 16.50
N LEU A 275 3.77 -6.77 16.17
CA LEU A 275 3.80 -6.14 14.84
C LEU A 275 5.25 -6.04 14.35
N ASP A 276 5.52 -6.33 13.08
CA ASP A 276 6.86 -6.23 12.48
C ASP A 276 7.01 -4.96 11.63
N MET A 277 5.95 -4.58 10.92
CA MET A 277 5.96 -3.41 10.03
C MET A 277 4.77 -2.50 10.35
N VAL A 278 5.06 -1.31 10.88
CA VAL A 278 4.07 -0.28 11.21
C VAL A 278 4.07 0.83 10.17
N GLN A 279 2.89 1.40 9.91
CA GLN A 279 2.70 2.53 9.00
C GLN A 279 1.84 3.61 9.66
N ASN A 280 1.95 4.85 9.18
CA ASN A 280 1.09 5.98 9.59
C ASN A 280 0.98 6.14 11.12
N VAL A 281 2.11 6.30 11.79
CA VAL A 281 2.16 6.66 13.23
C VAL A 281 2.52 8.14 13.36
N ASP A 282 1.90 8.81 14.32
CA ASP A 282 2.31 10.16 14.71
C ASP A 282 3.73 10.18 15.29
N TYR A 283 4.29 11.38 15.35
CA TYR A 283 5.67 11.59 15.78
C TYR A 283 5.90 11.10 17.22
N GLU A 284 4.95 11.35 18.13
CA GLU A 284 5.05 10.94 19.53
C GLU A 284 5.10 9.42 19.69
N ALA A 285 4.21 8.70 19.00
CA ALA A 285 4.20 7.23 19.00
C ALA A 285 5.47 6.67 18.35
N PHE A 286 5.95 7.28 17.27
CA PHE A 286 7.21 6.90 16.62
C PHE A 286 8.40 7.04 17.58
N GLN A 287 8.52 8.17 18.29
CA GLN A 287 9.56 8.37 19.30
C GLN A 287 9.46 7.35 20.44
N ALA A 288 8.23 7.03 20.88
CA ALA A 288 8.00 6.02 21.89
C ALA A 288 8.47 4.62 21.44
N ILE A 289 8.20 4.25 20.19
CA ILE A 289 8.67 2.99 19.57
C ILE A 289 10.20 2.92 19.61
N LEU A 290 10.90 3.93 19.09
CA LEU A 290 12.37 3.92 19.03
C LEU A 290 13.01 3.85 20.43
N LYS A 291 12.41 4.54 21.41
CA LYS A 291 12.91 4.54 22.80
C LYS A 291 12.69 3.20 23.51
N LYS A 292 11.57 2.52 23.25
CA LYS A 292 11.16 1.30 23.97
C LYS A 292 11.59 0.01 23.28
N THR A 293 11.86 0.07 21.98
CA THR A 293 12.20 -1.11 21.16
C THR A 293 13.50 -0.86 20.39
N PRO A 294 14.68 -1.16 20.99
CA PRO A 294 15.97 -0.90 20.36
C PRO A 294 16.22 -1.67 19.05
N THR A 295 15.42 -2.70 18.77
CA THR A 295 15.46 -3.46 17.51
C THR A 295 14.58 -2.85 16.42
N ALA A 296 13.70 -1.91 16.76
CA ALA A 296 12.90 -1.18 15.79
C ALA A 296 13.77 -0.12 15.09
N ARG A 297 13.53 0.10 13.81
CA ARG A 297 14.22 1.12 13.02
C ARG A 297 13.29 1.66 11.94
N SER A 298 13.47 2.93 11.62
CA SER A 298 12.95 3.57 10.42
C SER A 298 13.89 3.35 9.22
N TRP A 299 13.61 4.02 8.11
CA TRP A 299 14.45 3.95 6.90
C TRP A 299 15.87 4.45 7.17
N TYR A 300 15.97 5.68 7.70
CA TYR A 300 17.21 6.25 8.25
C TYR A 300 17.22 6.15 9.77
N LYS A 301 18.41 6.00 10.38
CA LYS A 301 18.56 5.94 11.84
C LYS A 301 18.37 7.30 12.50
N GLU A 302 18.81 8.34 11.80
CA GLU A 302 18.70 9.73 12.22
C GLU A 302 17.68 10.47 11.37
N PHE A 303 17.34 11.70 11.78
CA PHE A 303 16.50 12.62 11.01
C PHE A 303 16.92 12.64 9.52
N PRO A 304 15.98 12.53 8.57
CA PRO A 304 14.53 12.62 8.74
C PRO A 304 13.82 11.30 9.11
N TRP A 305 14.53 10.21 9.39
CA TRP A 305 14.03 8.85 9.68
C TRP A 305 13.26 8.17 8.54
N ALA A 306 12.43 8.92 7.82
CA ALA A 306 11.60 8.47 6.73
C ALA A 306 12.32 8.50 5.38
N TYR A 307 11.79 7.72 4.44
CA TYR A 307 12.19 7.76 3.04
C TYR A 307 11.55 8.97 2.34
N PRO A 308 12.33 9.90 1.77
CA PRO A 308 11.81 11.21 1.37
C PRO A 308 11.34 11.26 -0.10
N ASN A 309 11.51 10.17 -0.86
CA ASN A 309 11.15 10.08 -2.28
C ASN A 309 9.82 9.34 -2.49
N GLU A 310 8.89 9.44 -1.53
CA GLU A 310 7.54 8.93 -1.71
C GLU A 310 6.88 9.62 -2.92
N GLN A 311 6.40 8.84 -3.89
CA GLN A 311 5.73 9.36 -5.09
C GLN A 311 4.24 9.66 -4.82
N SER A 312 3.96 10.30 -3.68
CA SER A 312 2.63 10.69 -3.27
C SER A 312 2.66 12.12 -2.72
N ALA A 313 1.59 12.88 -2.95
CA ALA A 313 1.43 14.22 -2.39
C ALA A 313 0.14 14.25 -1.57
N ARG A 314 0.12 15.07 -0.52
CA ARG A 314 -1.09 15.39 0.24
C ARG A 314 -1.42 16.86 -0.02
N TYR A 315 -2.66 17.13 -0.36
CA TYR A 315 -3.13 18.48 -0.67
C TYR A 315 -4.61 18.61 -0.29
N PHE A 316 -5.03 19.85 -0.03
CA PHE A 316 -6.44 20.18 0.12
C PHE A 316 -7.09 20.26 -1.26
N GLY A 317 -8.01 19.32 -1.54
CA GLY A 317 -8.81 19.34 -2.76
C GLY A 317 -10.05 20.22 -2.60
N PHE A 318 -10.30 21.11 -3.56
CA PHE A 318 -11.51 21.93 -3.59
C PHE A 318 -12.57 21.29 -4.51
N ASN A 319 -13.78 21.09 -4.00
CA ASN A 319 -14.89 20.60 -4.82
C ASN A 319 -15.43 21.74 -5.71
N LEU A 320 -15.09 21.70 -7.01
CA LEU A 320 -15.51 22.68 -8.02
C LEU A 320 -16.83 22.32 -8.72
N GLY A 321 -17.57 21.32 -8.21
CA GLY A 321 -18.92 21.04 -8.66
C GLY A 321 -19.86 22.23 -8.46
N SER A 322 -20.99 22.24 -9.17
CA SER A 322 -21.95 23.34 -9.12
C SER A 322 -22.47 23.58 -7.70
N GLU A 323 -22.57 24.86 -7.32
CA GLU A 323 -23.13 25.38 -6.05
C GLU A 323 -22.24 25.29 -4.79
N THR A 324 -20.91 25.30 -4.92
CA THR A 324 -20.01 25.46 -3.76
C THR A 324 -19.36 26.86 -3.70
N VAL A 325 -19.05 27.33 -2.49
CA VAL A 325 -18.24 28.55 -2.28
C VAL A 325 -16.82 28.42 -2.87
N PHE A 326 -16.36 27.19 -3.07
CA PHE A 326 -15.04 26.90 -3.63
C PHE A 326 -14.95 27.14 -5.13
N THR A 327 -16.07 27.40 -5.83
CA THR A 327 -16.04 27.88 -7.22
C THR A 327 -15.37 29.27 -7.31
N ASN A 328 -15.51 30.10 -6.27
CA ASN A 328 -14.82 31.37 -6.17
C ASN A 328 -13.31 31.15 -5.94
N LYS A 329 -12.48 31.65 -6.86
CA LYS A 329 -11.01 31.54 -6.78
C LYS A 329 -10.44 32.26 -5.56
N ASP A 330 -11.06 33.35 -5.13
CA ASP A 330 -10.56 34.19 -4.03
C ASP A 330 -10.75 33.47 -2.69
N VAL A 331 -11.82 32.70 -2.54
CA VAL A 331 -12.03 31.82 -1.38
C VAL A 331 -10.94 30.76 -1.28
N ARG A 332 -10.54 30.16 -2.41
CA ARG A 332 -9.47 29.14 -2.42
C ARG A 332 -8.11 29.74 -2.06
N TRP A 333 -7.80 30.93 -2.57
CA TRP A 333 -6.60 31.67 -2.19
C TRP A 333 -6.62 32.08 -0.72
N ALA A 334 -7.73 32.63 -0.21
CA ALA A 334 -7.86 33.00 1.20
C ALA A 334 -7.61 31.80 2.12
N LEU A 335 -8.16 30.62 1.81
CA LEU A 335 -7.92 29.39 2.57
C LEU A 335 -6.46 28.91 2.47
N THR A 336 -5.85 29.02 1.29
CA THR A 336 -4.45 28.63 1.09
C THR A 336 -3.50 29.53 1.89
N LEU A 337 -3.75 30.85 1.89
CA LEU A 337 -2.94 31.85 2.59
C LEU A 337 -3.16 31.87 4.10
N ALA A 338 -4.27 31.30 4.59
CA ALA A 338 -4.53 31.14 6.01
C ALA A 338 -3.75 29.96 6.63
N LEU A 339 -3.11 29.11 5.83
CA LEU A 339 -2.32 27.97 6.33
C LEU A 339 -0.91 28.42 6.73
N ASP A 340 -0.54 28.16 7.99
CA ASP A 340 0.86 28.16 8.39
C ASP A 340 1.48 26.80 8.06
N ILE A 341 2.13 26.72 6.89
CA ILE A 341 2.74 25.47 6.42
C ILE A 341 3.97 25.06 7.24
N VAL A 342 4.66 26.00 7.90
CA VAL A 342 5.83 25.69 8.73
C VAL A 342 5.36 25.04 10.02
N ASP A 343 4.39 25.65 10.69
CA ASP A 343 3.77 25.11 11.92
C ASP A 343 3.15 23.74 11.64
N LEU A 344 2.37 23.60 10.55
CA LEU A 344 1.78 22.32 10.16
C LEU A 344 2.84 21.23 9.93
N GLN A 345 3.97 21.55 9.31
CA GLN A 345 5.01 20.56 9.03
C GLN A 345 5.82 20.19 10.27
N THR A 346 6.11 21.15 11.12
CA THR A 346 6.94 20.94 12.32
C THR A 346 6.16 20.27 13.44
N GLU A 347 4.96 20.76 13.76
CA GLU A 347 4.18 20.26 14.90
C GLU A 347 3.40 18.97 14.58
N TYR A 348 2.86 18.81 13.37
CA TYR A 348 2.08 17.61 13.03
C TYR A 348 2.90 16.51 12.36
N ILE A 349 3.84 16.86 11.47
CA ILE A 349 4.62 15.88 10.69
C ILE A 349 6.05 15.71 11.24
N GLY A 350 6.48 16.50 12.23
CA GLY A 350 7.84 16.43 12.78
C GLY A 350 8.94 16.85 11.79
N GLY A 351 8.57 17.63 10.76
CA GLY A 351 9.48 18.13 9.73
C GLY A 351 10.01 17.09 8.75
N VAL A 352 9.51 15.84 8.77
CA VAL A 352 10.08 14.74 7.97
C VAL A 352 9.61 14.71 6.52
N ALA A 353 8.48 15.36 6.21
CA ALA A 353 7.92 15.41 4.86
C ALA A 353 8.43 16.65 4.09
N ARG A 354 8.64 16.48 2.78
CA ARG A 354 8.99 17.60 1.89
C ARG A 354 7.73 18.41 1.57
N VAL A 355 7.83 19.73 1.68
CA VAL A 355 6.79 20.66 1.23
C VAL A 355 7.01 21.01 -0.24
N THR A 356 5.93 21.05 -1.00
CA THR A 356 5.96 21.47 -2.41
C THR A 356 4.92 22.54 -2.69
N ALA A 357 5.27 23.53 -3.51
CA ALA A 357 4.34 24.58 -3.94
C ALA A 357 3.42 24.14 -5.10
N ILE A 358 3.75 23.03 -5.75
CA ILE A 358 3.00 22.42 -6.85
C ILE A 358 2.56 20.99 -6.48
N PRO A 359 1.50 20.45 -7.10
CA PRO A 359 0.96 19.12 -6.79
C PRO A 359 1.80 17.97 -7.38
N HIS A 360 3.13 18.12 -7.35
CA HIS A 360 4.11 17.12 -7.75
C HIS A 360 5.04 16.83 -6.57
N PRO A 361 5.24 15.56 -6.16
CA PRO A 361 6.26 15.18 -5.20
C PRO A 361 7.64 15.78 -5.50
N ALA A 362 8.44 16.04 -4.47
CA ALA A 362 9.81 16.55 -4.62
C ALA A 362 10.83 15.41 -4.73
N SER A 363 10.59 14.40 -5.56
CA SER A 363 11.60 13.37 -5.88
C SER A 363 12.66 13.92 -6.85
N PRO A 364 13.90 13.38 -6.89
CA PRO A 364 14.95 13.94 -7.74
C PRO A 364 14.55 14.14 -9.21
N PRO A 365 13.90 13.18 -9.89
CA PRO A 365 13.44 13.38 -11.26
C PRO A 365 12.37 14.47 -11.38
N GLN A 366 11.47 14.59 -10.40
CA GLN A 366 10.42 15.62 -10.44
C GLN A 366 10.97 17.01 -10.11
N MET A 367 12.03 17.11 -9.30
CA MET A 367 12.74 18.38 -9.08
C MET A 367 13.30 18.91 -10.39
N GLU A 368 13.97 18.06 -11.16
CA GLU A 368 14.54 18.41 -12.47
C GLU A 368 13.46 18.76 -13.50
N LEU A 369 12.40 17.96 -13.59
CA LEU A 369 11.36 18.13 -14.61
C LEU A 369 10.37 19.26 -14.32
N TYR A 370 10.08 19.53 -13.04
CA TYR A 370 9.00 20.43 -12.65
C TYR A 370 9.44 21.54 -11.70
N HIS A 371 9.98 21.21 -10.51
CA HIS A 371 10.17 22.21 -9.46
C HIS A 371 11.24 23.26 -9.81
N THR A 372 12.43 22.83 -10.23
CA THR A 372 13.54 23.73 -10.55
C THR A 372 13.22 24.64 -11.76
N PRO A 373 12.67 24.13 -12.88
CA PRO A 373 12.27 25.01 -13.99
C PRO A 373 11.19 26.04 -13.64
N LEU A 374 10.30 25.72 -12.69
CA LEU A 374 9.20 26.60 -12.29
C LEU A 374 9.57 27.60 -11.18
N GLU A 375 10.73 27.47 -10.54
CA GLU A 375 11.08 28.25 -9.36
C GLU A 375 11.10 29.76 -9.64
N SER A 376 11.71 30.20 -10.75
CA SER A 376 11.73 31.62 -11.13
C SER A 376 10.32 32.18 -11.32
N TRP A 377 9.46 31.41 -11.99
CA TRP A 377 8.06 31.81 -12.18
C TRP A 377 7.31 31.90 -10.86
N LEU A 378 7.51 30.94 -9.94
CA LEU A 378 6.91 30.96 -8.61
C LEU A 378 7.36 32.18 -7.79
N LYS A 379 8.63 32.58 -7.88
CA LYS A 379 9.16 33.78 -7.22
C LYS A 379 8.57 35.08 -7.74
N GLU A 380 8.22 35.11 -9.02
CA GLU A 380 7.60 36.26 -9.68
C GLU A 380 6.06 36.27 -9.54
N LEU A 381 5.45 35.13 -9.19
CA LEU A 381 4.01 35.00 -9.06
C LEU A 381 3.44 36.04 -8.09
N GLN A 382 2.49 36.80 -8.60
CA GLN A 382 1.71 37.76 -7.84
C GLN A 382 0.24 37.45 -7.98
N ILE A 383 -0.48 37.56 -6.87
CA ILE A 383 -1.94 37.53 -6.84
C ILE A 383 -2.43 38.90 -6.38
N GLU A 384 -3.45 39.43 -7.04
CA GLU A 384 -4.10 40.66 -6.62
C GLU A 384 -5.08 40.32 -5.49
N ILE A 385 -4.87 40.92 -4.31
CA ILE A 385 -5.70 40.67 -3.12
C ILE A 385 -6.70 41.80 -2.87
N GLU A 386 -6.38 43.00 -3.35
CA GLU A 386 -7.24 44.18 -3.41
C GLU A 386 -6.85 44.98 -4.67
N GLU A 387 -7.69 45.92 -5.12
CA GLU A 387 -7.44 46.70 -6.34
C GLU A 387 -6.05 47.39 -6.30
N GLY A 388 -5.15 46.95 -7.20
CA GLY A 388 -3.79 47.46 -7.29
C GLY A 388 -2.83 46.98 -6.18
N ILE A 389 -3.28 46.10 -5.27
CA ILE A 389 -2.47 45.53 -4.19
C ILE A 389 -2.17 44.06 -4.50
N PHE A 390 -0.87 43.76 -4.65
CA PHE A 390 -0.39 42.44 -5.02
C PHE A 390 0.36 41.76 -3.87
N TYR A 391 0.13 40.45 -3.73
CA TYR A 391 0.82 39.57 -2.78
C TYR A 391 1.62 38.50 -3.52
N ARG A 392 2.80 38.14 -2.99
CA ARG A 392 3.64 37.05 -3.52
C ARG A 392 3.46 35.81 -2.63
N PRO A 393 2.74 34.78 -3.09
CA PRO A 393 2.38 33.64 -2.24
C PRO A 393 3.49 32.62 -2.06
N TYR A 394 4.54 32.66 -2.88
CA TYR A 394 5.64 31.71 -2.80
C TYR A 394 6.73 32.20 -1.84
N ASP A 395 7.05 31.37 -0.84
CA ASP A 395 8.11 31.60 0.13
C ASP A 395 9.18 30.51 0.00
N ASP A 396 10.32 30.85 -0.62
CA ASP A 396 11.44 29.94 -0.82
C ASP A 396 12.27 29.70 0.46
N ALA A 397 11.96 30.40 1.55
CA ALA A 397 12.57 30.17 2.85
C ALA A 397 11.88 29.07 3.67
N VAL A 398 10.67 28.61 3.28
CA VAL A 398 9.91 27.57 4.01
C VAL A 398 10.76 26.32 4.32
N PRO A 399 11.53 25.74 3.38
CA PRO A 399 12.37 24.57 3.70
C PRO A 399 13.41 24.86 4.80
N LYS A 400 13.97 26.08 4.83
CA LYS A 400 14.93 26.50 5.87
C LYS A 400 14.24 26.73 7.21
N LYS A 401 13.01 27.26 7.20
CA LYS A 401 12.21 27.48 8.42
C LYS A 401 11.81 26.16 9.07
N ILE A 402 11.47 25.14 8.28
CA ILE A 402 11.15 23.79 8.80
C ILE A 402 12.39 23.10 9.39
N ALA A 403 13.58 23.38 8.85
CA ALA A 403 14.83 22.77 9.28
C ALA A 403 15.50 23.48 10.48
N ALA A 404 15.05 24.69 10.84
CA ALA A 404 15.59 25.50 11.93
C ALA A 404 14.94 25.09 13.26
#